data_AF-A0A926Q7N1-F1
#
_entry.id   AF-A0A926Q7N1-F1
#
_cell.length_a   1.000
_cell.length_b   1.000
_cell.length_c   1.000
_cell.angle_alpha   90.00
_cell.angle_beta   90.00
_cell.angle_gamma   90.00
#
_symmetry.space_group_name_H-M   'P 1'
#
loop_
_entity.id
_entity.type
_entity.pdbx_description
1 polymer ?
#
loop_
_entity_poly.entity_id
_entity_poly.type
_entity_poly.pdbx_seq_one_letter_code
_entity_poly.pdbx_strand_id
1 'polypeptide(L)'
;MTRHEMKAQMLATRLAECPSLEQWSAERDELWLAVRDLVCTRGLCLIVPMGSSSPVPVTPEHSTDELIAAMEWLSTHEPEARHMLPSELFKMLRGVATRGALGSARAAQADSLHGMTHVSPGEPVIFAELDHAEVA
;
A
#
# COMPACT_ATOMS: atom_id res chain seq x y z
N MET A 1 -21.43 13.71 -3.38
CA MET A 1 -20.14 13.04 -3.68
C MET A 1 -19.30 13.01 -2.43
N THR A 2 -18.82 11.83 -2.02
CA THR A 2 -17.96 11.67 -0.83
C THR A 2 -16.54 12.18 -1.12
N ARG A 3 -15.77 12.50 -0.07
CA ARG A 3 -14.35 12.89 -0.22
C ARG A 3 -13.54 11.81 -0.96
N HIS A 4 -13.87 10.53 -0.76
CA HIS A 4 -13.20 9.42 -1.45
C HIS A 4 -13.55 9.35 -2.94
N GLU A 5 -14.81 9.58 -3.31
CA GLU A 5 -15.21 9.66 -4.73
C GLU A 5 -14.51 10.81 -5.44
N MET A 6 -14.35 11.97 -4.80
CA MET A 6 -13.60 13.09 -5.37
C MET A 6 -12.14 12.72 -5.63
N LYS A 7 -11.46 12.10 -4.66
CA LYS A 7 -10.07 11.65 -4.82
C LYS A 7 -9.94 10.62 -5.94
N ALA A 8 -10.85 9.66 -5.98
CA ALA A 8 -10.90 8.63 -7.01
C ALA A 8 -11.07 9.23 -8.41
N GLN A 9 -11.99 10.18 -8.56
CA GLN A 9 -12.22 10.87 -9.83
C GLN A 9 -10.99 11.69 -10.27
N MET A 10 -10.39 12.45 -9.35
CA MET A 10 -9.18 13.23 -9.65
C MET A 10 -8.03 12.34 -10.13
N LEU A 11 -7.80 11.21 -9.46
CA LEU A 11 -6.78 10.24 -9.85
C LEU A 11 -7.04 9.69 -11.26
N ALA A 12 -8.27 9.25 -11.55
CA ALA A 12 -8.64 8.74 -12.86
C ALA A 12 -8.49 9.79 -13.97
N THR A 13 -8.85 11.04 -13.68
CA THR A 13 -8.64 12.17 -14.61
C THR A 13 -7.14 12.37 -14.90
N ARG A 14 -6.27 12.38 -13.87
CA ARG A 14 -4.82 12.51 -14.09
C ARG A 14 -4.23 11.36 -14.89
N LEU A 15 -4.70 10.14 -14.66
CA LEU A 15 -4.28 8.98 -15.45
C LEU A 15 -4.73 9.11 -16.92
N ALA A 16 -5.95 9.60 -17.16
CA ALA A 16 -6.46 9.80 -18.50
C ALA A 16 -5.75 10.93 -19.26
N GLU A 17 -5.34 12.00 -18.56
CA GLU A 17 -4.56 13.12 -19.11
C GLU A 17 -3.12 12.71 -19.44
N CYS A 18 -2.56 11.75 -18.70
CA CYS A 18 -1.24 11.21 -18.99
C CYS A 18 -1.31 10.31 -20.23
N PRO A 19 -0.58 10.63 -21.33
CA PRO A 19 -0.67 9.87 -22.57
C PRO A 19 0.02 8.50 -22.50
N SER A 20 1.11 8.40 -21.74
CA SER A 20 1.87 7.16 -21.54
C SER A 20 2.67 7.25 -20.24
N LEU A 21 2.75 6.13 -19.50
CA LEU A 21 3.60 6.05 -18.31
C LEU A 21 5.05 5.68 -18.65
N GLU A 22 5.31 5.15 -19.84
CA GLU A 22 6.65 4.76 -20.28
C GLU A 22 7.52 5.98 -20.62
N GLN A 23 6.91 6.99 -21.22
CA GLN A 23 7.61 8.20 -21.64
C GLN A 23 7.54 9.28 -20.56
N TRP A 24 8.56 10.12 -20.49
CA TRP A 24 8.54 11.26 -19.59
C TRP A 24 7.65 12.37 -20.18
N SER A 25 6.80 12.96 -19.34
CA SER A 25 5.89 14.06 -19.69
C SER A 25 5.50 14.84 -18.42
N ALA A 26 5.06 16.08 -18.57
CA ALA A 26 4.59 16.88 -17.44
C ALA A 26 3.34 16.26 -16.80
N GLU A 27 2.47 15.65 -17.61
CA GLU A 27 1.26 14.96 -17.17
C GLU A 27 1.58 13.70 -16.37
N ARG A 28 2.67 13.01 -16.70
CA ARG A 28 3.19 11.91 -15.89
C ARG A 28 3.66 12.41 -14.53
N ASP A 29 4.40 13.52 -14.49
CA ASP A 29 4.86 14.09 -13.21
C ASP A 29 3.67 14.53 -12.34
N GLU A 30 2.64 15.13 -12.94
CA GLU A 30 1.38 15.46 -12.27
C GLU A 30 0.64 14.22 -11.73
N LEU A 31 0.67 13.10 -12.47
CA LEU A 31 0.12 11.84 -11.98
C LEU A 31 0.91 11.30 -10.78
N TRP A 32 2.25 11.37 -10.79
CA TRP A 32 3.08 10.99 -9.65
C TRP A 32 2.72 11.80 -8.40
N LEU A 33 2.55 13.12 -8.55
CA LEU A 33 2.14 14.01 -7.46
C LEU A 33 0.73 13.67 -6.97
N ALA A 34 -0.21 13.40 -7.88
CA ALA A 34 -1.57 13.00 -7.54
C ALA A 34 -1.61 11.67 -6.78
N VAL A 35 -0.84 10.66 -7.20
CA VAL A 35 -0.74 9.38 -6.47
C VAL A 35 -0.19 9.62 -5.07
N ARG A 36 0.90 10.38 -4.93
CA ARG A 36 1.48 10.72 -3.62
C ARG A 36 0.45 11.38 -2.69
N ASP A 37 -0.32 12.35 -3.19
CA ASP A 37 -1.19 13.16 -2.35
C ASP A 37 -2.57 12.54 -2.08
N LEU A 38 -3.07 11.71 -3.01
CA LEU A 38 -4.39 11.11 -2.92
C LEU A 38 -4.35 9.68 -2.36
N VAL A 39 -3.31 8.92 -2.69
CA VAL A 39 -3.16 7.49 -2.38
C VAL A 39 -2.22 7.27 -1.20
N CYS A 40 -1.06 7.90 -1.15
CA CYS A 40 -0.07 7.60 -0.10
C CYS A 40 -0.46 8.17 1.27
N THR A 41 0.16 7.63 2.30
CA THR A 41 0.05 8.01 3.70
C THR A 41 0.65 9.39 3.89
N ARG A 42 -0.16 10.34 4.35
CA ARG A 42 0.21 11.76 4.50
C ARG A 42 0.39 12.21 5.94
N GLY A 43 -0.05 11.42 6.91
CA GLY A 43 -0.02 11.75 8.33
C GLY A 43 -0.08 10.49 9.18
N LEU A 44 -0.03 10.65 10.49
CA LEU A 44 -0.16 9.55 11.44
C LEU A 44 -1.55 8.92 11.33
N CYS A 45 -1.57 7.62 11.10
CA CYS A 45 -2.75 6.77 11.18
C CYS A 45 -2.45 5.62 12.15
N LEU A 46 -3.41 5.26 13.00
CA LEU A 46 -3.30 4.08 13.84
C LEU A 46 -4.12 2.96 13.18
N ILE A 47 -3.47 1.84 12.90
CA ILE A 47 -4.13 0.64 12.38
C ILE A 47 -4.02 -0.48 13.40
N VAL A 48 -5.09 -1.26 13.59
CA VAL A 48 -5.04 -2.48 14.39
C VAL A 48 -4.94 -3.65 13.42
N PRO A 49 -3.80 -4.35 13.35
CA PRO A 49 -3.64 -5.51 12.48
C PRO A 49 -4.67 -6.59 12.82
N MET A 50 -5.12 -7.33 11.81
CA MET A 50 -6.01 -8.47 12.04
C MET A 50 -5.28 -9.50 12.93
N GLY A 51 -5.86 -9.83 14.08
CA GLY A 51 -5.25 -10.75 15.05
C GLY A 51 -4.40 -10.06 16.13
N SER A 52 -4.21 -8.74 16.08
CA SER A 52 -3.58 -7.96 17.15
C SER A 52 -4.65 -7.18 17.93
N SER A 53 -4.34 -6.86 19.19
CA SER A 53 -5.14 -5.93 20.01
C SER A 53 -4.46 -4.56 20.16
N SER A 54 -3.25 -4.41 19.63
CA SER A 54 -2.44 -3.21 19.77
C SER A 54 -2.51 -2.37 18.49
N PRO A 55 -2.76 -1.05 18.59
CA PRO A 55 -2.67 -0.16 17.44
C PRO A 55 -1.21 0.09 17.06
N VAL A 56 -0.93 0.02 15.77
CA VAL A 56 0.38 0.30 15.19
C VAL A 56 0.34 1.64 14.46
N PRO A 57 1.30 2.55 14.71
CA PRO A 57 1.41 3.79 13.97
C PRO A 57 1.92 3.54 12.55
N VAL A 58 1.16 4.05 11.58
CA VAL A 58 1.56 4.20 10.18
C VAL A 58 1.74 5.67 9.92
N THR A 59 2.95 6.05 9.55
CA THR A 59 3.39 7.43 9.46
C THR A 59 3.94 7.75 8.05
N PRO A 60 4.13 9.04 7.70
CA PRO A 60 4.51 9.47 6.35
C PRO A 60 5.85 8.93 5.83
N GLU A 61 6.68 8.37 6.69
CA GLU A 61 7.98 7.79 6.34
C GLU A 61 7.84 6.63 5.35
N HIS A 62 6.68 5.98 5.29
CA HIS A 62 6.36 4.94 4.32
C HIS A 62 5.87 5.47 2.96
N SER A 63 5.62 6.78 2.84
CA SER A 63 4.96 7.36 1.66
C SER A 63 5.75 7.22 0.36
N THR A 64 7.09 7.22 0.46
CA THR A 64 7.97 7.02 -0.70
C THR A 64 7.84 5.60 -1.25
N ASP A 65 7.90 4.59 -0.37
CA ASP A 65 7.78 3.19 -0.77
C ASP A 65 6.39 2.87 -1.32
N GLU A 66 5.35 3.44 -0.68
CA GLU A 66 3.97 3.39 -1.17
C GLU A 66 3.82 3.99 -2.58
N LEU A 67 4.48 5.13 -2.84
CA LEU A 67 4.44 5.81 -4.13
C LEU A 67 5.13 4.97 -5.20
N ILE A 68 6.32 4.43 -4.91
CA ILE A 68 7.05 3.56 -5.83
C ILE A 68 6.21 2.34 -6.17
N ALA A 69 5.68 1.63 -5.17
CA ALA A 69 4.86 0.44 -5.39
C ALA A 69 3.60 0.75 -6.23
N ALA A 70 2.92 1.87 -5.98
CA ALA A 70 1.76 2.28 -6.75
C ALA A 70 2.11 2.62 -8.21
N MET A 71 3.20 3.37 -8.43
CA MET A 71 3.62 3.77 -9.77
C MET A 71 4.20 2.60 -10.58
N GLU A 72 4.91 1.66 -9.94
CA GLU A 72 5.38 0.42 -10.57
C GLU A 72 4.21 -0.45 -11.03
N TRP A 73 3.19 -0.61 -10.16
CA TRP A 73 1.99 -1.35 -10.53
C TRP A 73 1.23 -0.68 -11.67
N LEU A 74 1.06 0.65 -11.62
CA LEU A 74 0.43 1.42 -12.69
C LEU A 74 1.17 1.27 -14.02
N SER A 75 2.49 1.32 -14.00
CA SER A 75 3.31 1.20 -15.22
C SER A 75 3.21 -0.21 -15.81
N THR A 76 3.13 -1.24 -14.95
CA THR A 76 3.02 -2.64 -15.38
C THR A 76 1.62 -2.98 -15.89
N HIS A 77 0.58 -2.35 -15.34
CA HIS A 77 -0.83 -2.63 -15.63
C HIS A 77 -1.54 -1.42 -16.25
N GLU A 78 -0.82 -0.62 -17.03
CA GLU A 78 -1.35 0.62 -17.61
C GLU A 78 -2.63 0.36 -18.43
N PRO A 79 -2.69 -0.67 -19.32
CA PRO A 79 -3.89 -0.95 -20.08
C PRO A 79 -5.09 -1.28 -19.19
N GLU A 80 -4.93 -2.12 -18.17
CA GLU A 80 -6.02 -2.47 -17.25
C GLU A 80 -6.46 -1.26 -16.43
N ALA A 81 -5.49 -0.51 -15.87
CA ALA A 81 -5.74 0.65 -15.03
C ALA A 81 -6.57 1.73 -15.74
N ARG A 82 -6.33 1.94 -17.04
CA ARG A 82 -7.09 2.91 -17.86
C ARG A 82 -8.55 2.52 -18.09
N HIS A 83 -8.91 1.23 -17.95
CA HIS A 83 -10.28 0.75 -18.12
C HIS A 83 -11.02 0.56 -16.79
N MET A 84 -10.35 0.75 -15.64
CA MET A 84 -10.98 0.64 -14.33
C MET A 84 -11.92 1.81 -14.04
N LEU A 85 -12.99 1.56 -13.29
CA LEU A 85 -13.78 2.65 -12.73
C LEU A 85 -12.91 3.45 -11.74
N PRO A 86 -13.12 4.77 -11.60
CA PRO A 86 -12.31 5.60 -10.70
C PRO A 86 -12.22 5.05 -9.27
N SER A 87 -13.33 4.56 -8.73
CA SER A 87 -13.38 3.97 -7.39
C SER A 87 -12.59 2.67 -7.26
N GLU A 88 -12.53 1.88 -8.33
CA GLU A 88 -11.81 0.61 -8.36
C GLU A 88 -10.31 0.86 -8.46
N LEU A 89 -9.91 1.77 -9.36
CA LEU A 89 -8.53 2.24 -9.48
C LEU A 89 -8.01 2.77 -8.14
N PHE A 90 -8.77 3.64 -7.47
CA PHE A 90 -8.39 4.20 -6.18
C PHE A 90 -8.22 3.12 -5.10
N LYS A 91 -9.15 2.16 -5.01
CA LYS A 91 -9.05 1.04 -4.07
C LYS A 91 -7.86 0.14 -4.39
N MET A 92 -7.60 -0.13 -5.66
CA MET A 92 -6.48 -0.94 -6.11
C MET A 92 -5.16 -0.30 -5.73
N LEU A 93 -4.94 0.98 -6.10
CA LEU A 93 -3.69 1.67 -5.77
C LEU A 93 -3.49 1.81 -4.27
N ARG A 94 -4.55 2.09 -3.49
CA ARG A 94 -4.47 2.06 -2.01
C ARG A 94 -4.07 0.68 -1.51
N GLY A 95 -4.63 -0.37 -2.07
CA GLY A 95 -4.31 -1.76 -1.72
C GLY A 95 -2.87 -2.13 -2.03
N VAL A 96 -2.35 -1.74 -3.20
CA VAL A 96 -0.96 -1.98 -3.62
C VAL A 96 0.01 -1.18 -2.74
N ALA A 97 -0.23 0.12 -2.60
CA ALA A 97 0.59 1.01 -1.80
C ALA A 97 0.71 0.50 -0.35
N THR A 98 -0.39 0.10 0.27
CA THR A 98 -0.38 -0.26 1.70
C THR A 98 -0.02 -1.73 1.98
N ARG A 99 -0.41 -2.69 1.12
CA ARG A 99 -0.27 -4.13 1.39
C ARG A 99 0.88 -4.83 0.65
N GLY A 100 1.58 -4.13 -0.24
CA GLY A 100 2.69 -4.71 -1.00
C GLY A 100 3.88 -5.09 -0.11
N ALA A 101 4.86 -5.80 -0.70
CA ALA A 101 6.12 -6.14 -0.04
C ALA A 101 6.95 -4.91 0.38
N LEU A 102 6.54 -3.69 0.05
CA LEU A 102 7.15 -2.45 0.52
C LEU A 102 6.11 -1.49 1.12
N GLY A 103 4.89 -1.96 1.35
CA GLY A 103 3.79 -1.12 1.79
C GLY A 103 3.81 -0.78 3.28
N SER A 104 3.14 0.31 3.64
CA SER A 104 3.06 0.79 5.03
C SER A 104 2.45 -0.19 6.03
N ALA A 105 1.64 -1.17 5.58
CA ALA A 105 1.15 -2.23 6.46
C ALA A 105 2.26 -3.19 6.94
N ARG A 106 3.48 -3.11 6.41
CA ARG A 106 4.65 -3.78 7.01
C ARG A 106 5.00 -3.26 8.39
N ALA A 107 4.75 -1.97 8.68
CA ALA A 107 4.88 -1.46 10.04
C ALA A 107 4.00 -2.28 11.01
N ALA A 108 2.81 -2.67 10.56
CA ALA A 108 1.90 -3.56 11.27
C ALA A 108 2.35 -5.03 11.32
N GLN A 109 3.15 -5.51 10.35
CA GLN A 109 3.74 -6.85 10.40
C GLN A 109 4.98 -6.93 11.31
N ALA A 110 5.66 -5.82 11.59
CA ALA A 110 6.73 -5.78 12.60
C ALA A 110 6.20 -6.10 14.03
N ASP A 111 4.87 -6.04 14.22
CA ASP A 111 4.16 -6.53 15.42
C ASP A 111 4.17 -8.06 15.54
N SER A 112 4.63 -8.82 14.53
CA SER A 112 4.73 -10.29 14.60
C SER A 112 5.69 -10.80 15.69
N LEU A 113 6.47 -9.91 16.32
CA LEU A 113 7.29 -10.20 17.49
C LEU A 113 6.66 -9.71 18.82
N HIS A 114 5.68 -8.82 18.77
CA HIS A 114 4.96 -8.34 19.94
C HIS A 114 3.89 -9.37 20.33
N GLY A 115 4.26 -10.22 21.28
CA GLY A 115 3.46 -11.39 21.69
C GLY A 115 4.27 -12.68 21.73
N MET A 116 5.49 -12.70 21.19
CA MET A 116 6.46 -13.75 21.48
C MET A 116 7.02 -13.54 22.89
N THR A 117 6.30 -14.00 23.90
CA THR A 117 6.85 -14.17 25.24
C THR A 117 7.95 -15.24 25.18
N HIS A 118 9.11 -14.97 25.80
CA HIS A 118 10.29 -15.85 25.91
C HIS A 118 11.34 -15.82 24.78
N VAL A 119 11.38 -14.81 23.91
CA VAL A 119 12.52 -14.61 23.00
C VAL A 119 13.44 -13.51 23.55
N SER A 120 14.72 -13.83 23.75
CA SER A 120 15.71 -12.86 24.21
C SER A 120 16.06 -11.87 23.09
N PRO A 121 16.19 -10.56 23.39
CA PRO A 121 16.64 -9.58 22.39
C PRO A 121 17.98 -9.99 21.76
N GLY A 122 18.03 -10.06 20.44
CA GLY A 122 19.24 -10.41 19.68
C GLY A 122 19.32 -11.86 19.19
N GLU A 123 18.38 -12.73 19.56
CA GLU A 123 18.30 -14.08 19.01
C GLU A 123 17.41 -14.13 17.75
N PRO A 124 17.87 -14.77 16.65
CA PRO A 124 17.07 -14.93 15.45
C PRO A 124 15.91 -15.91 15.70
N VAL A 125 14.69 -15.48 15.39
CA VAL A 125 13.50 -16.35 15.42
C VAL A 125 13.51 -17.26 14.19
N ILE A 126 13.49 -18.58 14.40
CA ILE A 126 13.36 -19.58 13.34
C ILE A 126 11.91 -20.06 13.33
N PHE A 127 11.20 -19.83 12.24
CA PHE A 127 9.87 -20.39 12.03
C PHE A 127 9.99 -21.88 11.75
N ALA A 128 9.53 -22.72 12.67
CA ALA A 128 9.43 -24.15 12.43
C ALA A 128 8.26 -24.42 11.49
N GLU A 129 8.48 -25.25 10.46
CA GLU A 129 7.38 -25.79 9.67
C GLU A 129 6.54 -26.70 10.58
N LEU A 130 5.23 -26.43 10.65
CA LEU A 130 4.31 -27.30 11.37
C LEU A 130 4.21 -28.60 10.58
N ASP A 131 4.71 -29.69 11.14
CA ASP A 131 4.36 -31.02 10.65
C ASP A 131 2.83 -31.11 10.65
N HIS A 132 2.26 -31.44 9.50
CA HIS A 132 0.85 -31.74 9.32
C HIS A 132 0.51 -33.02 10.09
N ALA A 133 0.49 -32.96 11.42
CA ALA A 133 0.01 -34.05 12.25
C ALA A 133 -1.51 -34.07 12.17
N GLU A 134 -2.01 -35.12 11.52
CA GLU A 134 -3.41 -35.44 11.26
C GLU A 134 -4.28 -35.25 12.52
N VAL A 135 -5.41 -34.55 12.34
CA VAL A 135 -6.46 -34.45 13.35
C VAL A 135 -7.18 -35.80 13.42
N ALA A 136 -6.99 -36.52 14.53
CA ALA A 136 -7.77 -37.70 14.90
C ALA A 136 -9.02 -37.31 15.69
#